data_AF-A0AAV5YUA9-F1
#
_entry.id   AF-A0AAV5YUA9-F1
#
_cell.length_a   1.000
_cell.length_b   1.000
_cell.length_c   1.000
_cell.angle_alpha   90.00
_cell.angle_beta   90.00
_cell.angle_gamma   90.00
#
_symmetry.space_group_name_H-M   'P 1'
#
loop_
_entity.id
_entity.type
_entity.pdbx_description
1 polymer ?
#
loop_
_entity_poly.entity_id
_entity_poly.type
_entity_poly.pdbx_seq_one_letter_code
_entity_poly.pdbx_strand_id
1 'polypeptide(L)' 'TFIGWWGGRLLGGLVIMEIIFVVPGMGSALIQAVSQRDYPTVQAMVFVMALVFLTVNLVVDLLYAWLDPRIRYA' A
#
# COMPACT_ATOMS: atom_id res chain seq x y z
N THR A 1 1.83 2.02 26.83
CA THR A 1 2.25 0.67 26.35
C THR A 1 2.75 0.76 24.92
N PHE A 2 4.06 0.82 24.71
CA PHE A 2 4.71 1.00 23.40
C PHE A 2 4.36 -0.11 22.37
N ILE A 3 4.10 -1.33 22.85
CA ILE A 3 3.81 -2.50 22.03
C ILE A 3 2.45 -2.40 21.31
N GLY A 4 1.42 -1.87 21.97
CA GLY A 4 0.08 -1.73 21.36
C GLY A 4 0.04 -0.71 20.22
N TRP A 5 0.80 0.38 20.34
CA TRP A 5 0.91 1.43 19.31
C TRP A 5 1.65 0.92 18.07
N TRP A 6 2.75 0.20 18.25
CA TRP A 6 3.46 -0.45 17.14
C TRP A 6 2.64 -1.57 16.48
N GLY A 7 1.93 -2.38 17.28
CA GLY A 7 1.07 -3.45 16.78
C GLY A 7 -0.03 -2.94 15.84
N GLY A 8 -0.76 -1.88 16.22
CA GLY A 8 -1.79 -1.30 15.36
C GLY A 8 -1.23 -0.77 14.02
N ARG A 9 -0.01 -0.22 14.03
CA ARG A 9 0.66 0.29 12.83
C ARG A 9 1.13 -0.82 11.89
N LEU A 10 1.62 -1.93 12.46
CA LEU A 10 1.99 -3.12 11.70
C LEU A 10 0.77 -3.80 11.07
N LEU A 11 -0.35 -3.87 11.79
CA LEU A 11 -1.61 -4.41 11.25
C LEU A 11 -2.13 -3.57 10.08
N GLY A 12 -2.07 -2.24 10.18
CA GLY A 12 -2.42 -1.35 9.06
C GLY A 12 -1.54 -1.54 7.83
N GLY A 13 -0.22 -1.70 8.02
CA GLY A 13 0.72 -1.98 6.93
C GLY A 13 0.54 -3.36 6.30
N LEU A 14 0.22 -4.38 7.11
CA LEU A 14 -0.04 -5.75 6.68
C LEU A 14 -1.29 -5.86 5.80
N VAL A 15 -2.40 -5.20 6.17
CA VAL A 15 -3.65 -5.24 5.39
C VAL A 15 -3.45 -4.69 3.98
N ILE A 16 -2.67 -3.62 3.84
CA ILE A 16 -2.37 -3.03 2.52
C ILE A 16 -1.51 -3.99 1.70
N MET A 17 -0.52 -4.65 2.32
CA MET A 17 0.29 -5.66 1.66
C MET A 17 -0.56 -6.85 1.18
N GLU A 18 -1.50 -7.34 1.99
CA GLU A 18 -2.40 -8.43 1.59
C GLU A 18 -3.22 -8.07 0.35
N ILE A 19 -3.78 -6.87 0.28
CA ILE A 19 -4.56 -6.42 -0.88
C ILE A 19 -3.72 -6.42 -2.17
N ILE A 20 -2.45 -6.05 -2.07
CA ILE A 20 -1.53 -5.97 -3.21
C ILE A 20 -1.05 -7.36 -3.66
N PHE A 21 -0.72 -8.25 -2.72
CA PHE A 21 -0.20 -9.59 -3.01
C PHE A 21 -1.29 -10.62 -3.35
N VAL A 22 -2.55 -10.36 -3.00
CA VAL A 22 -3.67 -11.24 -3.32
C VAL A 22 -4.18 -11.08 -4.77
N VAL A 23 -3.71 -10.08 -5.52
CA VAL A 23 -4.16 -9.89 -6.91
C VAL A 23 -3.69 -11.08 -7.77
N PRO A 24 -4.62 -11.91 -8.29
CA PRO A 24 -4.27 -13.07 -9.09
C PRO A 24 -3.57 -12.63 -10.38
N GLY A 25 -2.39 -13.20 -10.66
CA GLY A 25 -1.57 -12.89 -11.82
C GLY A 25 -0.44 -11.89 -11.59
N MET A 26 -0.57 -10.93 -10.66
CA MET A 26 0.51 -9.97 -10.38
C MET A 26 1.69 -10.61 -9.64
N GLY A 27 1.45 -11.50 -8.68
CA GLY A 27 2.53 -12.19 -7.97
C GLY A 27 3.35 -13.12 -8.87
N SER A 28 2.69 -13.88 -9.74
CA SER A 28 3.36 -14.77 -10.70
C SER A 28 4.11 -14.01 -11.79
N ALA A 29 3.55 -12.90 -12.28
CA ALA A 29 4.21 -12.04 -13.27
C ALA A 29 5.45 -11.34 -12.70
N LEU A 30 5.41 -10.90 -11.43
CA LEU A 30 6.59 -10.38 -10.73
C LEU A 30 7.70 -11.43 -10.63
N ILE A 31 7.38 -12.66 -10.22
CA ILE A 31 8.36 -13.74 -10.10
C ILE A 31 8.97 -14.09 -11.46
N GLN A 32 8.15 -14.16 -12.52
CA GLN A 32 8.66 -14.38 -13.88
C GLN A 32 9.52 -13.22 -14.39
N ALA A 33 9.10 -11.97 -14.20
CA ALA A 33 9.86 -10.79 -14.62
C ALA A 33 11.21 -10.68 -13.90
N VAL A 34 11.25 -10.97 -12.59
CA VAL A 34 12.50 -11.04 -11.82
C VAL A 34 13.37 -12.20 -12.31
N SER A 35 12.79 -13.37 -12.56
CA SER A 35 13.53 -14.53 -13.06
C SER A 35 14.10 -14.33 -14.46
N GLN A 36 13.40 -13.58 -15.32
CA GLN A 36 13.85 -13.21 -16.66
C GLN A 36 14.74 -11.96 -16.68
N ARG A 37 15.03 -11.36 -15.51
CA ARG A 37 15.75 -10.09 -15.34
C ARG A 37 15.17 -8.96 -16.19
N ASP A 38 13.86 -9.00 -16.39
CA ASP A 38 13.14 -8.00 -17.16
C ASP A 38 12.84 -6.79 -16.25
N TYR A 39 13.88 -5.98 -16.02
CA TYR A 39 13.82 -4.79 -15.16
C TYR A 39 12.72 -3.79 -15.57
N PRO A 40 12.44 -3.53 -16.86
CA PRO A 40 11.33 -2.67 -17.27
C PRO A 40 9.97 -3.14 -16.75
N THR A 41 9.70 -4.45 -16.83
CA THR A 41 8.44 -5.04 -16.39
C THR A 41 8.30 -4.97 -14.86
N VAL A 42 9.37 -5.28 -14.12
CA VAL A 42 9.40 -5.13 -12.67
C VAL A 42 9.17 -3.67 -12.28
N GLN A 43 9.85 -2.72 -12.94
CA GLN A 43 9.70 -1.30 -12.66
C GLN A 43 8.29 -0.80 -12.95
N ALA A 44 7.66 -1.22 -14.06
CA ALA A 44 6.29 -0.88 -14.38
C ALA A 44 5.31 -1.40 -13.33
N MET A 45 5.48 -2.64 -12.87
CA MET A 45 4.63 -3.21 -11.81
C MET A 45 4.80 -2.46 -10.47
N VAL A 46 6.04 -2.16 -10.09
CA VAL A 46 6.33 -1.37 -8.88
C VAL A 46 5.75 0.04 -8.99
N PHE A 47 5.83 0.67 -10.16
CA PHE A 47 5.25 1.99 -10.40
C PHE A 47 3.72 1.98 -10.25
N VAL A 48 3.04 0.99 -10.85
CA VAL A 48 1.58 0.83 -10.71
C VAL A 48 1.20 0.58 -9.25
N MET A 49 1.93 -0.27 -8.54
CA MET A 49 1.71 -0.52 -7.11
C MET A 49 1.90 0.75 -6.27
N ALA A 50 2.96 1.52 -6.54
CA ALA A 50 3.22 2.78 -5.87
C ALA A 50 2.12 3.80 -6.14
N LEU A 51 1.62 3.86 -7.38
CA LEU A 51 0.52 4.73 -7.75
C LEU A 51 -0.74 4.38 -6.96
N VAL A 52 -1.15 3.10 -6.95
CA VAL A 52 -2.32 2.62 -6.19
C VAL A 52 -2.17 2.92 -4.70
N PHE A 53 -0.99 2.67 -4.13
CA PHE A 53 -0.70 2.97 -2.73
C PHE A 53 -0.85 4.46 -2.42
N LEU A 54 -0.35 5.32 -3.32
CA LEU A 54 -0.49 6.77 -3.20
C LEU A 54 -1.97 7.18 -3.26
N THR A 55 -2.74 6.61 -4.20
CA THR A 55 -4.17 6.91 -4.35
C THR A 55 -4.96 6.48 -3.12
N VAL A 56 -4.68 5.29 -2.58
CA VAL A 56 -5.34 4.79 -1.37
C VAL A 56 -4.99 5.66 -0.16
N ASN A 57 -3.71 6.04 0.02
CA ASN A 57 -3.34 6.98 1.09
C ASN A 57 -4.05 8.32 0.93
N LEU A 58 -4.11 8.86 -0.28
CA LEU A 58 -4.80 10.12 -0.55
C LEU A 58 -6.30 10.01 -0.25
N VAL A 59 -6.94 8.89 -0.61
CA VAL A 59 -8.35 8.62 -0.29
C VAL A 59 -8.53 8.53 1.21
N VAL A 60 -7.65 7.83 1.92
CA VAL A 60 -7.69 7.70 3.38
C VAL A 60 -7.51 9.05 4.06
N ASP A 61 -6.53 9.86 3.63
CA ASP A 61 -6.31 11.22 4.12
C ASP A 61 -7.51 12.13 3.84
N LEU A 62 -8.13 12.01 2.66
CA LEU A 62 -9.33 12.75 2.31
C LEU A 62 -10.55 12.29 3.13
N LEU A 63 -10.67 10.98 3.37
CA LEU A 63 -11.71 10.41 4.22
C LEU A 63 -11.55 10.90 5.66
N TYR A 64 -10.32 10.92 6.19
CA TYR A 64 -10.03 11.48 7.50
C TYR A 64 -10.29 12.99 7.54
N ALA A 65 -9.91 13.74 6.52
CA ALA A 65 -10.21 15.18 6.43
C ALA A 65 -11.72 15.47 6.38
N TRP A 66 -12.51 14.57 5.79
CA TRP A 66 -13.96 14.73 5.68
C TRP A 66 -14.72 14.21 6.90
N LEU A 67 -14.27 13.10 7.48
CA LEU A 67 -14.89 12.45 8.64
C LEU A 67 -14.49 13.12 9.96
N ASP A 68 -13.33 13.78 10.01
CA ASP A 68 -12.80 14.37 11.23
C ASP A 68 -12.66 15.91 11.13
N PRO A 69 -13.71 16.68 11.48
CA PRO A 69 -13.60 18.14 11.62
C PRO A 69 -12.79 18.58 12.87
N ARG A 70 -12.26 17.66 13.69
CA ARG A 70 -11.56 17.98 14.96
C ARG A 70 -10.06 18.25 14.82
N ILE A 71 -9.43 17.93 13.69
CA ILE A 71 -8.01 18.26 13.43
C ILE A 71 -7.76 19.78 13.24
N ARG A 72 -8.82 20.60 13.39
CA ARG A 72 -8.79 22.08 13.32
C ARG A 72 -8.70 22.76 14.70
N TYR A 73 -8.26 22.10 15.76
CA TYR A 73 -7.89 22.83 16.98
C TYR A 73 -6.38 22.79 17.20
N ALA A 74 -5.84 24.01 17.18
CA ALA A 74 -4.48 24.43 17.42
C ALA A 74 -3.88 23.87 18.72
#